data_AF-D8FEN8-F1
#
_entry.id   AF-D8FEN8-F1
#
_cell.length_a   1.000
_cell.length_b   1.000
_cell.length_c   1.000
_cell.angle_alpha   90.00
_cell.angle_beta   90.00
_cell.angle_gamma   90.00
#
_symmetry.space_group_name_H-M   'P 1'
#
loop_
_entity.id
_entity.type
_entity.pdbx_description
1 polymer ?
#
loop_
_entity_poly.entity_id
_entity_poly.type
_entity_poly.pdbx_seq_one_letter_code
_entity_poly.pdbx_strand_id
1 'polypeptide(L)' 'MDAYGFLHPCSKKLICFLQMVLRVNPLNMFAKKLKERPTITCPVCGAAMKIVLTKIAKPPAKQVHLPYMSEHGEIVM' A
#
# COMPACT_ATOMS: atom_id res chain seq x y z
N MET A 1 -21.49 4.44 -7.41
CA MET A 1 -20.93 4.60 -8.77
C MET A 1 -20.56 6.05 -8.91
N ASP A 2 -19.43 6.44 -8.30
CA ASP A 2 -19.01 7.83 -8.27
C ASP A 2 -18.52 8.22 -9.65
N ALA A 3 -19.14 9.25 -10.22
CA ALA A 3 -18.82 9.73 -11.55
C ALA A 3 -17.37 10.24 -11.57
N TYR A 4 -16.49 9.50 -12.24
CA TYR A 4 -15.14 9.95 -12.57
C TYR A 4 -15.21 11.03 -13.68
N GLY A 5 -15.79 12.19 -13.35
CA GLY A 5 -15.79 13.37 -14.21
C GLY A 5 -14.41 14.04 -14.25
N PHE A 6 -14.25 14.98 -15.19
CA PHE A 6 -13.01 15.77 -15.37
C PHE A 6 -12.53 16.44 -14.07
N LEU A 7 -13.44 16.77 -13.14
CA LEU A 7 -13.14 17.38 -11.83
C LEU A 7 -12.92 16.38 -10.68
N HIS A 8 -12.81 15.07 -10.94
CA HIS A 8 -12.53 14.13 -9.85
C HIS A 8 -11.09 14.30 -9.33
N PRO A 9 -10.89 14.62 -8.03
CA PRO A 9 -9.57 14.97 -7.50
C PRO A 9 -8.56 13.80 -7.56
N CYS A 10 -9.02 12.55 -7.60
CA CYS A 10 -8.15 11.39 -7.81
C CYS A 10 -8.04 10.93 -9.27
N SER A 11 -8.60 11.66 -10.23
CA SER A 11 -8.40 11.34 -11.65
C SER A 11 -6.96 11.66 -12.02
N LYS A 12 -6.18 10.64 -12.41
CA LYS A 12 -4.80 10.81 -12.87
C LYS A 12 -4.67 11.84 -14.00
N LYS A 13 -5.73 12.01 -14.81
CA LYS A 13 -5.81 12.98 -15.91
C LYS A 13 -5.90 14.42 -15.39
N LEU A 14 -6.74 14.69 -14.39
CA LEU A 14 -6.86 16.02 -13.77
C LEU A 14 -5.57 16.43 -13.07
N ILE A 15 -4.94 15.50 -12.34
CA ILE A 15 -3.68 15.75 -11.64
C ILE A 15 -2.59 16.14 -12.66
N CYS A 16 -2.48 15.41 -13.77
CA CYS A 16 -1.51 15.72 -14.83
C CYS A 16 -1.80 17.08 -15.50
N PHE A 17 -3.07 17.36 -15.79
CA PHE A 17 -3.49 18.64 -16.37
C PHE A 17 -3.17 19.82 -15.45
N LEU A 18 -3.50 19.70 -14.15
CA LEU A 18 -3.17 20.71 -13.15
C LEU A 18 -1.65 20.92 -13.03
N GLN A 19 -0.86 19.83 -13.06
CA GLN A 19 0.61 19.92 -13.07
C GLN A 19 1.14 20.68 -14.29
N MET A 20 0.56 20.46 -15.48
CA MET A 20 0.92 21.18 -16.70
C MET A 20 0.52 22.66 -16.65
N VAL A 21 -0.73 22.97 -16.30
CA VAL A 21 -1.26 24.35 -16.27
C VAL A 21 -0.55 25.19 -15.21
N LEU A 22 -0.36 24.63 -14.01
CA LEU A 22 0.29 25.32 -12.90
C LEU A 22 1.82 25.25 -12.98
N ARG A 23 2.39 24.56 -13.99
CA ARG A 23 3.83 24.26 -14.12
C ARG A 23 4.45 23.68 -12.83
N VAL A 24 3.65 22.95 -12.07
CA VAL A 24 4.08 22.34 -10.80
C VAL A 24 4.79 21.05 -11.15
N ASN A 25 6.11 21.01 -10.93
CA ASN A 25 6.86 19.77 -11.01
C ASN A 25 6.69 18.99 -9.70
N PRO A 26 5.87 17.92 -9.66
CA PRO A 26 5.66 17.15 -8.44
C PRO A 26 6.98 16.55 -7.94
N LEU A 27 7.91 16.18 -8.83
CA LEU A 27 9.20 15.62 -8.45
C LEU A 27 10.02 16.60 -7.63
N ASN A 28 10.02 17.90 -7.97
CA ASN A 28 10.72 18.92 -7.19
C ASN A 28 10.04 19.19 -5.84
N MET A 29 8.72 19.10 -5.76
CA MET A 29 7.98 19.22 -4.48
C MET A 29 8.19 18.01 -3.57
N PHE A 30 8.19 16.80 -4.15
CA PHE A 30 8.44 15.56 -3.42
C PHE A 30 9.92 15.39 -3.05
N ALA A 31 10.85 15.88 -3.87
CA ALA A 31 12.29 15.92 -3.55
C ALA A 31 12.56 16.72 -2.26
N LYS A 32 11.88 17.86 -2.07
CA LYS A 32 11.95 18.62 -0.81
C LYS A 32 11.27 17.89 0.37
N LYS A 33 10.37 16.95 0.11
CA LYS A 33 9.66 16.14 1.12
C LYS A 33 10.27 14.75 1.34
N LEU A 34 11.33 14.38 0.63
CA LEU A 34 12.19 13.23 0.95
C LEU A 34 13.07 13.56 2.17
N LYS A 35 12.45 14.12 3.21
CA LYS A 35 13.08 14.33 4.50
C LYS A 35 13.49 12.96 5.02
N GLU A 36 14.74 12.83 5.41
CA GLU A 36 15.25 11.59 5.97
C GLU A 36 14.35 11.13 7.12
N ARG A 37 14.01 9.84 7.13
CA ARG A 37 13.14 9.28 8.16
C ARG A 37 13.80 9.50 9.53
N PRO A 38 13.08 10.00 10.54
CA PRO A 38 13.65 10.16 11.88
C PRO A 38 14.19 8.82 12.38
N THR A 39 15.36 8.86 13.03
CA THR A 39 16.02 7.68 13.58
C THR A 39 15.13 7.04 14.64
N ILE A 40 14.99 5.72 14.59
CA ILE A 40 14.27 4.95 15.61
C ILE A 40 15.27 4.66 16.73
N THR A 41 14.93 4.97 17.97
CA THR A 41 15.79 4.72 19.13
C THR A 41 15.19 3.63 20.03
N CYS A 42 16.06 2.86 20.68
CA CYS A 42 15.64 1.86 21.66
C CYS A 42 15.04 2.56 22.91
N PRO A 43 13.82 2.20 23.37
CA PRO A 43 13.20 2.86 24.53
C PRO A 43 13.90 2.56 25.85
N VAL A 44 14.78 1.55 25.91
CA VAL A 44 15.49 1.15 27.13
C VAL A 44 16.87 1.78 27.23
N CYS A 45 17.64 1.79 26.13
CA CYS A 45 19.04 2.24 26.13
C CYS A 45 19.32 3.44 25.22
N GLY A 46 18.36 3.91 24.43
CA GLY A 46 18.52 5.06 23.53
C GLY A 46 19.34 4.78 22.26
N ALA A 47 19.88 3.57 22.08
CA ALA A 47 20.68 3.23 20.92
C ALA A 47 19.89 3.36 19.60
N ALA A 48 20.57 3.75 18.52
CA ALA A 48 19.99 3.87 17.19
C ALA A 48 19.64 2.48 16.62
N MET A 49 18.40 2.32 16.18
CA MET A 49 17.88 1.08 15.62
C MET A 49 17.83 1.13 14.10
N LYS A 50 18.19 0.02 13.44
CA LYS A 50 18.12 -0.15 11.98
C LYS A 50 16.94 -1.06 11.61
N ILE A 51 16.16 -0.65 10.62
CA ILE A 51 15.12 -1.52 10.03
C ILE A 51 15.83 -2.58 9.17
N VAL A 52 15.85 -3.82 9.64
CA VAL A 52 16.52 -4.95 8.95
C VAL A 52 15.65 -5.57 7.85
N LEU A 53 14.33 -5.55 8.01
CA LEU A 53 13.36 -6.14 7.08
C LEU A 53 12.11 -5.26 7.00
N THR A 54 11.53 -5.16 5.81
CA THR A 54 10.23 -4.51 5.57
C THR A 54 9.33 -5.47 4.81
N LYS A 55 8.02 -5.34 5.01
CA LYS A 55 6.98 -6.28 4.57
C LYS A 55 6.99 -7.59 5.37
N ILE A 56 5.93 -7.83 6.13
CA ILE A 56 5.62 -9.16 6.65
C ILE A 56 5.11 -9.95 5.45
N ALA A 57 5.68 -11.11 5.17
CA ALA A 57 5.19 -11.98 4.11
C ALA A 57 3.71 -12.27 4.34
N LYS A 58 2.92 -12.31 3.25
CA LYS A 58 1.50 -12.66 3.36
C LYS A 58 1.42 -14.02 4.07
N PRO A 59 0.65 -14.15 5.17
CA PRO A 59 0.46 -15.46 5.79
C PRO A 59 -0.07 -16.43 4.71
N PRO A 60 0.32 -17.71 4.76
CA PRO A 60 -0.23 -18.70 3.84
C PRO A 60 -1.75 -18.61 3.89
N ALA A 61 -2.41 -18.76 2.74
CA ALA A 61 -3.87 -18.80 2.70
C ALA A 61 -4.33 -19.84 3.73
N LYS A 62 -5.23 -19.46 4.64
CA LYS A 62 -5.93 -20.43 5.47
C LYS A 62 -6.47 -21.49 4.51
N GLN A 63 -6.06 -22.74 4.66
CA GLN A 63 -6.71 -23.84 3.96
C GLN A 63 -8.16 -23.83 4.41
N VAL A 64 -9.03 -23.34 3.53
CA VAL A 64 -10.47 -23.55 3.69
C VAL A 64 -10.64 -25.03 3.39
N HIS A 65 -10.99 -25.82 4.41
CA HIS A 65 -11.51 -27.16 4.15
C HIS A 65 -12.79 -26.96 3.34
N LEU A 66 -12.73 -27.22 2.05
CA LEU A 66 -13.89 -27.25 1.17
C LEU A 66 -14.53 -28.63 1.36
N PRO A 67 -15.84 -28.71 1.68
CA PRO A 67 -16.49 -30.00 1.73
C PRO A 67 -16.39 -30.64 0.34
N TYR A 68 -15.85 -31.86 0.28
CA TYR A 68 -15.72 -32.59 -0.97
C TYR A 68 -16.74 -33.73 -1.01
N MET A 69 -17.25 -34.02 -2.21
CA MET A 69 -18.11 -35.19 -2.42
C MET A 69 -17.20 -36.41 -2.58
N SER A 70 -17.36 -37.39 -1.70
CA SER A 70 -16.73 -38.70 -1.85
C SER A 70 -17.31 -39.45 -3.05
N GLU A 71 -16.58 -40.43 -3.54
CA GLU A 71 -16.98 -41.34 -4.63
C GLU A 71 -18.29 -42.11 -4.35
N HIS A 72 -18.70 -42.17 -3.08
CA HIS A 72 -19.95 -42.77 -2.62
C HIS A 72 -21.10 -41.76 -2.45
N GLY A 73 -20.90 -40.50 -2.87
CA GLY A 73 -21.93 -39.47 -2.84
C GLY A 73 -22.13 -38.82 -1.48
N GLU A 74 -21.28 -39.12 -0.50
CA GLU A 74 -21.32 -38.49 0.83
C GLU A 74 -20.50 -37.20 0.82
N ILE A 75 -21.09 -36.11 1.32
CA ILE A 75 -20.40 -34.83 1.52
C ILE A 75 -19.56 -34.95 2.80
N VAL A 76 -18.22 -34.92 2.64
CA VAL A 76 -17.27 -34.97 3.76
C VAL A 76 -16.89 -33.53 4.12
N MET A 77 -17.15 -33.13 5.38
CA MET A 77 -16.86 -31.79 5.94
C MET A 77 -15.53 -31.73 6.69
#